data_AF-A0A197KAA4-F1
#
_entry.id   AF-A0A197KAA4-F1
#
_cell.length_a   1.000
_cell.length_b   1.000
_cell.length_c   1.000
_cell.angle_alpha   90.00
_cell.angle_beta   90.00
_cell.angle_gamma   90.00
#
_symmetry.space_group_name_H-M   'P 1'
#
loop_
_entity.id
_entity.type
_entity.pdbx_description
1 polymer ?
#
loop_
_entity_poly.entity_id
_entity_poly.type
_entity_poly.pdbx_seq_one_letter_code
_entity_poly.pdbx_strand_id
1 'polypeptide(L)'
;MFVFSSKDIKHIIETTITTMEPTRSRSHKPIPAYVLFLAARFAHYFSSPELLEELLEATILAIKNVIKAKPEDMTLTAYWISNTSVLLHFLRKDVGINQATDFHQMRIEALLLDMVQMIVVDAERRIEKILEPAMLEHDTIAGMDEVKFQSDWAFLWRGSMSKASSKNNTAKRASSPLSPNLTSTSTFAGSAASGTSTPNPPRPLTRTSSSSMVPLANRPPSPRQRRISPRTITTMLSSLLFVMQTYDIHPDFIHYVLAQLLYYVSTEVFNRMISNKKLLSRSKALQTRLNLSILEDWIRLNNLPSKLHDQFAPLVQLLQLLQVLSLQEDFPTWIETLKKLELLNPTQVKRVVSAYRFEVNEYRADGPSANDGPET
;
A
#
# COMPACT_ATOMS: atom_id res chain seq x y z
N MET A 1 9.11 44.59 -17.42
CA MET A 1 8.15 44.26 -18.49
C MET A 1 8.92 43.58 -19.60
N PHE A 2 8.30 42.63 -20.31
CA PHE A 2 8.93 41.88 -21.38
C PHE A 2 8.23 42.23 -22.70
N VAL A 3 8.94 42.90 -23.61
CA VAL A 3 8.37 43.40 -24.87
C VAL A 3 8.40 42.30 -25.92
N PHE A 4 7.27 42.05 -26.57
CA PHE A 4 7.13 41.02 -27.60
C PHE A 4 5.99 41.34 -28.58
N SER A 5 5.95 40.65 -29.72
CA SER A 5 4.86 40.71 -30.70
C SER A 5 4.09 39.38 -30.76
N SER A 6 2.89 39.36 -31.35
CA SER A 6 2.08 38.13 -31.49
C SER A 6 2.87 36.99 -32.17
N LYS A 7 3.76 37.30 -33.12
CA LYS A 7 4.62 36.31 -33.80
C LYS A 7 5.61 35.60 -32.86
N ASP A 8 5.97 36.25 -31.75
CA ASP A 8 6.93 35.75 -30.79
C ASP A 8 6.30 34.82 -29.76
N ILE A 9 4.95 34.80 -29.62
CA ILE A 9 4.23 34.00 -28.62
C ILE A 9 4.66 32.54 -28.70
N LYS A 10 4.65 31.94 -29.90
CA LYS A 10 5.03 30.55 -30.08
C LYS A 10 6.44 30.27 -29.54
N HIS A 11 7.39 31.13 -29.84
CA HIS A 11 8.78 30.97 -29.37
C HIS A 11 8.90 31.16 -27.86
N ILE A 12 8.19 32.13 -27.28
CA ILE A 12 8.15 32.36 -25.83
C ILE A 12 7.61 31.11 -25.13
N ILE A 13 6.50 30.56 -25.62
CA ILE A 13 5.86 29.35 -25.07
C ILE A 13 6.79 28.14 -25.19
N GLU A 14 7.36 27.90 -26.36
CA GLU A 14 8.29 26.79 -26.57
C GLU A 14 9.50 26.87 -25.62
N THR A 15 10.12 28.04 -25.53
CA THR A 15 11.31 28.25 -24.70
C THR A 15 10.99 28.14 -23.20
N THR A 16 9.86 28.70 -22.78
CA THR A 16 9.50 28.87 -21.36
C THR A 16 8.79 27.65 -20.78
N ILE A 17 8.01 26.94 -21.60
CA ILE A 17 7.12 25.86 -21.14
C ILE A 17 7.60 24.51 -21.67
N THR A 18 7.96 24.41 -22.95
CA THR A 18 8.31 23.13 -23.56
C THR A 18 9.77 22.72 -23.32
N THR A 19 10.70 23.67 -23.36
CA THR A 19 12.15 23.41 -23.27
C THR A 19 12.68 23.47 -21.84
N MET A 20 12.05 24.24 -20.94
CA MET A 20 12.51 24.33 -19.55
C MET A 20 12.25 23.02 -18.79
N GLU A 21 13.33 22.37 -18.38
CA GLU A 21 13.25 21.19 -17.54
C GLU A 21 13.10 21.56 -16.05
N PRO A 22 12.34 20.76 -15.28
CA PRO A 22 12.23 20.95 -13.83
C PRO A 22 13.60 20.83 -13.16
N THR A 23 14.16 21.97 -12.76
CA THR A 23 15.42 22.01 -12.01
C THR A 23 15.13 22.01 -10.52
N ARG A 24 15.78 21.11 -9.80
CA ARG A 24 15.57 20.91 -8.35
C ARG A 24 16.35 21.94 -7.56
N SER A 25 15.72 23.03 -7.16
CA SER A 25 16.25 23.87 -6.09
C SER A 25 15.20 24.83 -5.53
N ARG A 26 15.02 24.81 -4.21
CA ARG A 26 14.19 25.77 -3.45
C ARG A 26 14.66 27.22 -3.59
N SER A 27 15.90 27.46 -4.02
CA SER A 27 16.42 28.82 -4.22
C SER A 27 16.05 29.41 -5.59
N HIS A 28 15.54 28.59 -6.51
CA HIS A 28 15.21 29.05 -7.85
C HIS A 28 13.78 29.54 -7.90
N LYS A 29 13.63 30.84 -8.18
CA LYS A 29 12.32 31.44 -8.46
C LYS A 29 11.65 30.70 -9.62
N PRO A 30 10.31 30.59 -9.65
CA PRO A 30 9.57 29.97 -10.76
C PRO A 30 9.68 30.83 -12.02
N ILE A 31 10.80 30.72 -12.74
CA ILE A 31 11.15 31.56 -13.90
C ILE A 31 10.02 31.60 -14.94
N PRO A 32 9.38 30.47 -15.32
CA PRO A 32 8.25 30.51 -16.25
C PRO A 32 7.14 31.46 -15.82
N ALA A 33 6.71 31.38 -14.56
CA ALA A 33 5.64 32.24 -14.05
C ALA A 33 6.00 33.74 -14.16
N TYR A 34 7.26 34.10 -13.88
CA TYR A 34 7.74 35.47 -14.01
C TYR A 34 7.78 35.96 -15.46
N VAL A 35 8.30 35.15 -16.38
CA VAL A 35 8.38 35.51 -17.80
C VAL A 35 6.99 35.71 -18.37
N LEU A 36 6.08 34.76 -18.12
CA LEU A 36 4.69 34.81 -18.59
C LEU A 36 3.93 36.00 -18.00
N PHE A 37 4.12 36.30 -16.71
CA PHE A 37 3.51 37.47 -16.08
C PHE A 37 4.06 38.79 -16.62
N LEU A 38 5.38 38.90 -16.84
CA LEU A 38 5.97 40.12 -17.40
C LEU A 38 5.55 40.37 -18.86
N ALA A 39 5.30 39.30 -19.62
CA ALA A 39 4.70 39.36 -20.95
C ALA A 39 3.22 39.78 -20.87
N ALA A 40 2.43 39.16 -19.99
CA ALA A 40 1.03 39.55 -19.78
C ALA A 40 0.89 41.03 -19.37
N ARG A 41 1.78 41.52 -18.50
CA ARG A 41 1.81 42.92 -18.08
C ARG A 41 2.17 43.87 -19.23
N PHE A 42 3.08 43.49 -20.12
CA PHE A 42 3.35 44.27 -21.33
C PHE A 42 2.13 44.30 -22.25
N ALA A 43 1.53 43.14 -22.53
CA ALA A 43 0.37 43.03 -23.42
C ALA A 43 -0.80 43.89 -22.95
N HIS A 44 -1.09 43.86 -21.63
CA HIS A 44 -2.19 44.63 -21.04
C HIS A 44 -1.97 46.15 -21.07
N TYR A 45 -0.79 46.62 -20.63
CA TYR A 45 -0.57 48.07 -20.42
C TYR A 45 -0.01 48.80 -21.65
N PHE A 46 0.63 48.11 -22.59
CA PHE A 46 1.39 48.74 -23.69
C PHE A 46 1.06 48.21 -25.08
N SER A 47 0.15 47.24 -25.20
CA SER A 47 -0.24 46.69 -26.50
C SER A 47 -1.76 46.65 -26.66
N SER A 48 -2.39 45.47 -26.69
CA SER A 48 -3.81 45.31 -26.98
C SER A 48 -4.39 44.14 -26.16
N PRO A 49 -5.70 44.16 -25.87
CA PRO A 49 -6.35 43.07 -25.15
C PRO A 49 -6.31 41.74 -25.90
N GLU A 50 -6.31 41.75 -27.24
CA GLU A 50 -6.22 40.54 -28.06
C GLU A 50 -4.86 39.85 -27.89
N LEU A 51 -3.77 40.61 -27.76
CA LEU A 51 -2.45 40.04 -27.53
C LEU A 51 -2.36 39.36 -26.15
N LEU A 52 -3.03 39.93 -25.15
CA LEU A 52 -3.10 39.35 -23.80
C LEU A 52 -3.87 38.03 -23.82
N GLU A 53 -5.02 38.00 -24.49
CA GLU A 53 -5.84 36.79 -24.66
C GLU A 53 -5.06 35.70 -25.40
N GLU A 54 -4.44 36.03 -26.54
CA GLU A 54 -3.64 35.06 -27.31
C GLU A 54 -2.50 34.46 -26.48
N LEU A 55 -1.80 35.29 -25.70
CA LEU A 55 -0.72 34.84 -24.81
C LEU A 55 -1.23 33.89 -23.71
N LEU A 56 -2.30 34.26 -23.01
CA LEU A 56 -2.81 33.48 -21.88
C LEU A 56 -3.45 32.16 -22.35
N GLU A 57 -4.18 32.18 -23.47
CA GLU A 57 -4.70 30.96 -24.09
C GLU A 57 -3.59 30.00 -24.51
N ALA A 58 -2.57 30.50 -25.21
CA ALA A 58 -1.42 29.71 -25.60
C ALA A 58 -0.68 29.13 -24.37
N THR A 59 -0.56 29.92 -23.30
CA THR A 59 0.05 29.49 -22.03
C THR A 59 -0.72 28.34 -21.38
N ILE A 60 -2.03 28.51 -21.16
CA ILE A 60 -2.88 27.49 -20.53
C ILE A 60 -2.86 26.20 -21.34
N LEU A 61 -2.96 26.30 -22.67
CA LEU A 61 -2.92 25.14 -23.56
C LEU A 61 -1.57 24.43 -23.52
N ALA A 62 -0.46 25.17 -23.53
CA ALA A 62 0.87 24.59 -23.50
C ALA A 62 1.15 23.85 -22.19
N ILE A 63 0.82 24.45 -21.02
CA ILE A 63 0.97 23.78 -19.72
C ILE A 63 0.15 22.49 -19.70
N LYS A 64 -1.12 22.57 -20.14
CA LYS A 64 -2.01 21.41 -20.23
C LYS A 64 -1.45 20.29 -21.12
N ASN A 65 -0.82 20.64 -22.24
CA ASN A 65 -0.22 19.66 -23.14
C ASN A 65 1.03 19.01 -22.55
N VAL A 66 1.90 19.80 -21.87
CA VAL A 66 3.11 19.28 -21.22
C VAL A 66 2.78 18.29 -20.10
N ILE A 67 1.81 18.60 -19.24
CA ILE A 67 1.41 17.68 -18.15
C ILE A 67 0.74 16.41 -18.70
N LYS A 68 -0.04 16.52 -19.78
CA LYS A 68 -0.70 15.37 -20.41
C LYS A 68 0.26 14.46 -21.16
N ALA A 69 1.37 15.01 -21.67
CA ALA A 69 2.37 14.22 -22.37
C ALA A 69 3.15 13.27 -21.44
N LYS A 70 3.29 13.62 -20.16
CA LYS A 70 4.04 12.83 -19.15
C LYS A 70 3.24 12.70 -17.85
N PRO A 71 2.11 11.99 -17.84
CA PRO A 71 1.21 11.93 -16.68
C PRO A 71 1.78 11.17 -15.47
N GLU A 72 2.81 10.34 -15.67
CA GLU A 72 3.47 9.59 -14.60
C GLU A 72 4.62 10.37 -13.93
N ASP A 73 4.99 11.53 -14.47
CA ASP A 73 6.06 12.37 -13.94
C ASP A 73 5.50 13.37 -12.92
N MET A 74 5.35 12.89 -11.69
CA MET A 74 4.90 13.71 -10.55
C MET A 74 5.81 14.91 -10.28
N THR A 75 7.09 14.84 -10.67
CA THR A 75 8.05 15.94 -10.49
C THR A 75 7.73 17.08 -11.44
N LEU A 76 7.44 16.76 -12.70
CA LEU A 76 6.99 17.73 -13.70
C LEU A 76 5.64 18.34 -13.33
N THR A 77 4.68 17.53 -12.86
CA THR A 77 3.38 18.03 -12.41
C THR A 77 3.55 18.98 -11.22
N ALA A 78 4.34 18.62 -10.21
CA ALA A 78 4.62 19.47 -9.05
C ALA A 78 5.28 20.81 -9.45
N TYR A 79 6.23 20.76 -10.39
CA TYR A 79 6.85 21.96 -10.96
C TYR A 79 5.82 22.89 -11.62
N TRP A 80 4.89 22.34 -12.41
CA TRP A 80 3.84 23.14 -13.04
C TRP A 80 2.76 23.62 -12.07
N ILE A 81 2.43 22.87 -11.03
CA ILE A 81 1.56 23.35 -9.94
C ILE A 81 2.15 24.62 -9.30
N SER A 82 3.45 24.60 -9.00
CA SER A 82 4.15 25.76 -8.43
C SER A 82 4.11 26.98 -9.35
N ASN A 83 4.56 26.81 -10.60
CA ASN A 83 4.56 27.89 -11.59
C ASN A 83 3.16 28.45 -11.87
N THR A 84 2.16 27.58 -11.96
CA THR A 84 0.77 27.96 -12.25
C THR A 84 0.15 28.70 -11.05
N SER A 85 0.42 28.25 -9.82
CA SER A 85 -0.01 28.93 -8.60
C SER A 85 0.57 30.34 -8.50
N VAL A 86 1.87 30.49 -8.81
CA VAL A 86 2.54 31.80 -8.79
C VAL A 86 2.06 32.71 -9.92
N LEU A 87 1.83 32.17 -11.12
CA LEU A 87 1.24 32.93 -12.22
C LEU A 87 -0.15 33.45 -11.82
N LEU A 88 -1.02 32.59 -11.29
CA LEU A 88 -2.35 32.98 -10.81
C LEU A 88 -2.28 34.05 -9.72
N HIS A 89 -1.34 33.91 -8.78
CA HIS A 89 -1.10 34.92 -7.76
C HIS A 89 -0.71 36.28 -8.35
N PHE A 90 0.18 36.31 -9.35
CA PHE A 90 0.59 37.56 -9.99
C PHE A 90 -0.56 38.22 -10.76
N LEU A 91 -1.37 37.44 -11.48
CA LEU A 91 -2.55 37.96 -12.19
C LEU A 91 -3.56 38.58 -11.23
N ARG A 92 -3.82 37.94 -10.07
CA ARG A 92 -4.73 38.45 -9.03
C ARG A 92 -4.23 39.70 -8.32
N LYS A 93 -2.91 39.87 -8.22
CA LYS A 93 -2.30 40.96 -7.44
C LYS A 93 -2.19 42.28 -8.20
N ASP A 94 -2.09 42.24 -9.52
CA ASP A 94 -2.03 43.44 -10.37
C ASP A 94 -3.46 43.92 -10.69
N VAL A 95 -3.83 45.13 -10.24
CA VAL A 95 -5.22 45.62 -10.27
C VAL A 95 -5.79 45.68 -11.70
N GLY A 96 -5.01 46.15 -12.67
CA GLY A 96 -5.46 46.26 -14.06
C GLY A 96 -5.62 44.88 -14.72
N ILE A 97 -4.61 44.02 -14.55
CA ILE A 97 -4.63 42.67 -15.12
C ILE A 97 -5.72 41.82 -14.47
N ASN A 98 -5.94 41.95 -13.16
CA ASN A 98 -6.93 41.17 -12.43
C ASN A 98 -8.33 41.32 -13.06
N GLN A 99 -8.75 42.56 -13.32
CA GLN A 99 -10.04 42.84 -13.94
C GLN A 99 -10.14 42.36 -15.39
N ALA A 100 -9.03 42.41 -16.14
CA ALA A 100 -8.99 42.01 -17.54
C ALA A 100 -8.90 40.49 -17.76
N THR A 101 -8.53 39.72 -16.74
CA THR A 101 -8.17 38.30 -16.90
C THR A 101 -9.05 37.33 -16.12
N ASP A 102 -10.22 37.76 -15.62
CA ASP A 102 -11.10 36.93 -14.78
C ASP A 102 -11.40 35.53 -15.38
N PHE A 103 -11.78 35.49 -16.66
CA PHE A 103 -12.01 34.22 -17.37
C PHE A 103 -10.76 33.32 -17.45
N HIS A 104 -9.59 33.91 -17.70
CA HIS A 104 -8.32 33.19 -17.76
C HIS A 104 -7.90 32.69 -16.37
N GLN A 105 -8.11 33.48 -15.32
CA GLN A 105 -7.84 33.09 -13.94
C GLN A 105 -8.67 31.88 -13.51
N MET A 106 -9.96 31.86 -13.84
CA MET A 106 -10.84 30.71 -13.60
C MET A 106 -10.30 29.45 -14.29
N ARG A 107 -9.84 29.57 -15.55
CA ARG A 107 -9.26 28.44 -16.29
C ARG A 107 -7.93 27.97 -15.75
N ILE A 108 -7.09 28.89 -15.29
CA ILE A 108 -5.82 28.58 -14.62
C ILE A 108 -6.08 27.85 -13.30
N GLU A 109 -7.09 28.28 -12.54
CA GLU A 109 -7.51 27.60 -11.30
C GLU A 109 -8.04 26.18 -11.56
N ALA A 110 -8.88 26.00 -12.58
CA ALA A 110 -9.32 24.67 -12.99
C ALA A 110 -8.13 23.78 -13.40
N LEU A 111 -7.19 24.30 -14.17
CA LEU A 111 -5.97 23.57 -14.56
C LEU A 111 -5.11 23.20 -13.35
N LEU A 112 -5.04 24.07 -12.34
CA LEU A 112 -4.31 23.82 -11.10
C LEU A 112 -4.93 22.65 -10.32
N LEU A 113 -6.25 22.63 -10.20
CA LEU A 113 -6.98 21.54 -9.55
C LEU A 113 -6.82 20.22 -10.32
N ASP A 114 -6.88 20.24 -11.65
CA ASP A 114 -6.63 19.06 -12.49
C ASP A 114 -5.24 18.47 -12.21
N MET A 115 -4.20 19.31 -12.10
CA MET A 115 -2.83 18.85 -11.80
C MET A 115 -2.70 18.25 -10.40
N VAL A 116 -3.35 18.85 -9.40
CA VAL A 116 -3.38 18.29 -8.03
C VAL A 116 -4.08 16.92 -8.03
N GLN A 117 -5.19 16.79 -8.74
CA GLN A 117 -5.89 15.51 -8.89
C GLN A 117 -5.04 14.47 -9.62
N MET A 118 -4.28 14.86 -10.64
CA MET A 118 -3.34 13.95 -11.32
C MET A 118 -2.30 13.35 -10.36
N ILE A 119 -1.76 14.17 -9.45
CA ILE A 119 -0.83 13.70 -8.40
C ILE A 119 -1.51 12.68 -7.49
N VAL A 120 -2.73 12.97 -7.03
CA VAL A 120 -3.50 12.07 -6.15
C VAL A 120 -3.73 10.73 -6.84
N VAL A 121 -4.29 10.74 -8.07
CA VAL A 121 -4.64 9.53 -8.81
C VAL A 121 -3.41 8.66 -9.08
N ASP A 122 -2.28 9.28 -9.44
CA ASP A 122 -1.06 8.51 -9.65
C ASP A 122 -0.51 7.92 -8.35
N ALA A 123 -0.54 8.68 -7.24
CA ALA A 123 -0.13 8.19 -5.93
C ALA A 123 -1.02 7.05 -5.42
N GLU A 124 -2.35 7.16 -5.54
CA GLU A 124 -3.31 6.09 -5.21
C GLU A 124 -2.99 4.82 -6.02
N ARG A 125 -2.80 4.94 -7.33
CA ARG A 125 -2.43 3.80 -8.21
C ARG A 125 -1.14 3.12 -7.77
N ARG A 126 -0.15 3.88 -7.29
CA ARG A 126 1.12 3.31 -6.81
C ARG A 126 0.95 2.65 -5.44
N ILE A 127 0.16 3.24 -4.54
CA ILE A 127 -0.14 2.70 -3.20
C ILE A 127 -0.93 1.40 -3.33
N GLU A 128 -1.92 1.35 -4.21
CA GLU A 128 -2.79 0.18 -4.44
C GLU A 128 -1.99 -1.10 -4.65
N LYS A 129 -0.92 -1.03 -5.45
CA LYS A 129 -0.03 -2.17 -5.78
C LYS A 129 0.68 -2.78 -4.57
N ILE A 130 0.81 -2.01 -3.48
CA ILE A 130 1.55 -2.42 -2.28
C ILE A 130 0.65 -2.47 -1.04
N LEU A 131 -0.61 -2.08 -1.14
CA LEU A 131 -1.46 -1.79 0.02
C LEU A 131 -1.77 -3.05 0.83
N GLU A 132 -2.27 -4.10 0.17
CA GLU A 132 -2.57 -5.38 0.79
C GLU A 132 -1.33 -6.03 1.44
N PRO A 133 -0.20 -6.21 0.72
CA PRO A 133 0.98 -6.82 1.32
C PRO A 133 1.61 -5.94 2.43
N ALA A 134 1.44 -4.61 2.39
CA ALA A 134 1.93 -3.70 3.43
C ALA A 134 1.06 -3.71 4.69
N MET A 135 -0.26 -3.62 4.54
CA MET A 135 -1.16 -3.34 5.66
C MET A 135 -1.81 -4.60 6.24
N LEU A 136 -2.07 -5.58 5.38
CA LEU A 136 -2.82 -6.78 5.73
C LEU A 136 -1.92 -8.01 5.81
N GLU A 137 -0.93 -8.20 4.95
CA GLU A 137 -0.08 -9.43 5.01
C GLU A 137 1.20 -9.25 5.82
N HIS A 138 1.59 -8.00 6.14
CA HIS A 138 2.82 -7.74 6.86
C HIS A 138 2.70 -8.08 8.36
N ASP A 139 3.40 -9.13 8.80
CA ASP A 139 3.43 -9.54 10.20
C ASP A 139 4.47 -8.77 11.00
N THR A 140 4.00 -8.04 12.02
CA THR A 140 4.84 -7.31 12.98
C THR A 140 5.16 -8.12 14.24
N ILE A 141 4.38 -9.17 14.52
CA ILE A 141 4.50 -10.01 15.71
C ILE A 141 4.93 -11.41 15.27
N ALA A 142 6.04 -11.91 15.83
CA ALA A 142 6.52 -13.26 15.57
C ALA A 142 5.57 -14.31 16.19
N GLY A 143 5.17 -15.33 15.43
CA GLY A 143 4.32 -16.43 15.90
C GLY A 143 2.81 -16.28 15.62
N MET A 144 2.37 -15.17 15.00
CA MET A 144 0.95 -14.97 14.66
C MET A 144 0.46 -15.82 13.47
N ASP A 145 1.37 -16.44 12.71
CA ASP A 145 1.06 -17.36 11.60
C ASP A 145 0.40 -18.67 12.07
N GLU A 146 0.50 -19.00 13.36
CA GLU A 146 0.00 -20.24 13.96
C GLU A 146 -1.36 -20.08 14.66
N VAL A 147 -2.08 -18.97 14.44
CA VAL A 147 -3.40 -18.74 15.05
C VAL A 147 -4.37 -19.82 14.57
N LYS A 148 -4.74 -20.72 15.49
CA LYS A 148 -5.74 -21.76 15.26
C LYS A 148 -7.13 -21.18 15.52
N PHE A 149 -8.06 -21.53 14.65
CA PHE A 149 -9.46 -21.12 14.74
C PHE A 149 -10.33 -22.27 15.21
N GLN A 150 -11.38 -21.95 15.97
CA GLN A 150 -12.32 -22.95 16.50
C GLN A 150 -13.01 -23.74 15.39
N SER A 151 -13.33 -23.08 14.27
CA SER A 151 -13.94 -23.73 13.10
C SER A 151 -13.09 -24.86 12.54
N ASP A 152 -11.77 -24.74 12.62
CA ASP A 152 -10.82 -25.66 11.97
C ASP A 152 -10.54 -26.87 12.88
N TRP A 153 -10.71 -26.71 14.20
CA TRP A 153 -10.64 -27.79 15.20
C TRP A 153 -11.80 -28.80 15.08
N ALA A 154 -13.01 -28.32 14.77
CA ALA A 154 -14.20 -29.17 14.61
C ALA A 154 -14.07 -30.19 13.45
N PHE A 155 -13.31 -29.86 12.39
CA PHE A 155 -13.08 -30.76 11.26
C PHE A 155 -12.12 -31.91 11.60
N LEU A 156 -11.12 -31.68 12.46
CA LEU A 156 -10.16 -32.71 12.87
C LEU A 156 -10.84 -33.81 13.71
N TRP A 157 -11.87 -33.47 14.49
CA TRP A 157 -12.67 -34.45 15.23
C TRP A 157 -13.74 -35.15 14.38
N ARG A 158 -14.29 -34.50 13.34
CA ARG A 158 -15.20 -35.16 12.37
C ARG A 158 -14.52 -36.24 11.54
N GLY A 159 -13.21 -36.11 11.27
CA GLY A 159 -12.43 -37.11 10.54
C GLY A 159 -12.07 -38.36 11.37
N SER A 160 -11.98 -38.22 12.70
CA SER A 160 -11.60 -39.32 13.60
C SER A 160 -12.80 -40.18 14.03
N MET A 161 -14.02 -39.61 14.04
CA MET A 161 -15.24 -40.34 14.41
C MET A 161 -15.84 -41.22 13.30
N SER A 162 -15.36 -41.14 12.06
CA SER A 162 -15.84 -41.98 10.94
C SER A 162 -15.32 -43.43 10.96
N LYS A 163 -14.47 -43.82 11.93
CA LYS A 163 -13.84 -45.15 11.96
C LYS A 163 -14.21 -46.02 13.16
N ALA A 164 -15.34 -45.75 13.81
CA ALA A 164 -15.87 -46.61 14.86
C ALA A 164 -17.38 -46.83 14.68
N SER A 165 -17.76 -47.85 13.92
CA SER A 165 -18.87 -48.78 14.22
C SER A 165 -19.30 -49.54 12.95
N SER A 166 -18.91 -50.81 12.85
CA SER A 166 -19.79 -51.88 12.35
C SER A 166 -19.19 -53.25 12.65
N LYS A 167 -19.72 -53.91 13.68
CA LYS A 167 -19.66 -55.37 13.94
C LYS A 167 -21.10 -55.79 14.23
N ASN A 168 -21.80 -56.48 13.35
CA ASN A 168 -22.02 -57.94 13.28
C ASN A 168 -23.15 -58.14 12.24
N ASN A 169 -23.40 -59.24 11.53
CA ASN A 169 -23.00 -60.65 11.57
C ASN A 169 -23.45 -61.29 10.23
N THR A 170 -22.76 -62.31 9.70
CA THR A 170 -23.36 -63.60 9.24
C THR A 170 -22.34 -64.58 8.61
N ALA A 171 -22.26 -65.76 9.23
CA ALA A 171 -22.12 -67.13 8.71
C ALA A 171 -21.02 -67.56 7.69
N LYS A 172 -20.05 -68.33 8.23
CA LYS A 172 -19.51 -69.66 7.80
C LYS A 172 -19.25 -69.97 6.30
N ARG A 173 -17.97 -70.29 5.98
CA ARG A 173 -17.48 -71.67 5.73
C ARG A 173 -15.94 -71.73 5.51
N ALA A 174 -15.32 -72.74 6.14
CA ALA A 174 -14.11 -73.58 5.82
C ALA A 174 -12.98 -73.01 4.91
N SER A 175 -11.68 -73.25 5.08
CA SER A 175 -10.90 -74.24 5.85
C SER A 175 -9.40 -73.84 5.89
N SER A 176 -8.76 -74.18 7.01
CA SER A 176 -7.34 -74.25 7.41
C SER A 176 -6.33 -74.92 6.41
N PRO A 177 -5.00 -75.01 6.69
CA PRO A 177 -4.08 -74.11 7.42
C PRO A 177 -2.60 -74.09 6.89
N LEU A 178 -1.73 -73.44 7.70
CA LEU A 178 -0.28 -73.68 7.93
C LEU A 178 0.78 -72.86 7.14
N SER A 179 1.55 -72.10 7.92
CA SER A 179 2.94 -71.63 7.64
C SER A 179 3.91 -72.83 7.59
N PRO A 180 5.18 -72.74 7.09
CA PRO A 180 6.24 -71.98 7.78
C PRO A 180 7.42 -71.43 6.92
N ASN A 181 8.13 -70.48 7.53
CA ASN A 181 9.59 -70.21 7.58
C ASN A 181 10.63 -70.73 6.54
N LEU A 182 11.60 -69.82 6.34
CA LEU A 182 13.08 -69.97 6.32
C LEU A 182 13.86 -70.19 5.00
N THR A 183 15.01 -69.48 5.02
CA THR A 183 16.37 -69.80 4.50
C THR A 183 16.78 -69.41 3.06
N SER A 184 17.79 -68.51 3.03
CA SER A 184 19.06 -68.50 2.27
C SER A 184 19.06 -68.89 0.78
N THR A 185 19.90 -68.34 -0.11
CA THR A 185 21.37 -68.40 -0.07
C THR A 185 21.95 -67.62 -1.28
N SER A 186 23.09 -66.96 -1.04
CA SER A 186 24.28 -66.76 -1.90
C SER A 186 24.18 -66.75 -3.45
N THR A 187 24.89 -65.80 -4.08
CA THR A 187 26.07 -66.18 -4.91
C THR A 187 27.06 -65.02 -5.11
N PHE A 188 28.33 -65.42 -5.10
CA PHE A 188 29.59 -64.69 -5.25
C PHE A 188 29.97 -64.48 -6.73
N ALA A 189 30.78 -63.45 -7.02
CA ALA A 189 31.93 -63.39 -7.96
C ALA A 189 32.32 -61.91 -8.15
N GLY A 190 33.56 -61.41 -8.22
CA GLY A 190 34.94 -61.92 -8.28
C GLY A 190 35.76 -60.71 -8.80
N SER A 191 36.73 -60.17 -8.05
CA SER A 191 38.20 -60.20 -8.33
C SER A 191 38.64 -60.02 -9.80
N ALA A 192 39.71 -59.33 -10.20
CA ALA A 192 40.79 -58.56 -9.58
C ALA A 192 41.70 -58.03 -10.73
N ALA A 193 42.71 -57.22 -10.39
CA ALA A 193 44.09 -57.22 -10.92
C ALA A 193 44.64 -55.86 -11.44
N SER A 194 45.97 -55.80 -11.39
CA SER A 194 46.88 -54.69 -11.11
C SER A 194 47.97 -54.51 -12.19
N GLY A 195 48.63 -53.34 -12.28
CA GLY A 195 49.93 -53.19 -12.97
C GLY A 195 50.43 -51.76 -13.28
N THR A 196 51.54 -51.35 -12.63
CA THR A 196 52.69 -50.43 -12.93
C THR A 196 52.86 -49.78 -14.35
N SER A 197 53.55 -48.65 -14.67
CA SER A 197 54.48 -47.66 -14.02
C SER A 197 54.91 -46.52 -15.03
N THR A 198 55.48 -45.40 -14.53
CA THR A 198 56.37 -44.34 -15.17
C THR A 198 55.80 -42.98 -15.71
N PRO A 199 56.60 -41.85 -15.70
CA PRO A 199 56.11 -40.47 -15.42
C PRO A 199 56.39 -39.34 -16.46
N ASN A 200 55.69 -38.18 -16.33
CA ASN A 200 56.07 -36.76 -16.65
C ASN A 200 54.80 -35.84 -16.73
N PRO A 201 54.87 -34.48 -16.80
CA PRO A 201 55.32 -33.43 -15.85
C PRO A 201 54.15 -32.46 -15.44
N PRO A 202 54.34 -31.36 -14.68
CA PRO A 202 53.27 -30.78 -13.85
C PRO A 202 52.48 -29.61 -14.48
N ARG A 203 51.20 -29.47 -14.10
CA ARG A 203 50.41 -28.22 -14.17
C ARG A 203 49.48 -28.07 -12.95
N PRO A 204 49.09 -26.84 -12.58
CA PRO A 204 48.77 -26.49 -11.19
C PRO A 204 47.27 -26.40 -10.88
N LEU A 205 47.01 -26.22 -9.57
CA LEU A 205 45.77 -25.76 -8.90
C LEU A 205 44.86 -26.88 -8.38
N THR A 206 44.82 -27.03 -7.05
CA THR A 206 43.63 -26.66 -6.24
C THR A 206 43.92 -26.90 -4.76
N ARG A 207 43.85 -25.81 -3.98
CA ARG A 207 44.02 -25.85 -2.52
C ARG A 207 42.72 -26.37 -1.92
N THR A 208 42.81 -27.53 -1.29
CA THR A 208 41.77 -28.11 -0.44
C THR A 208 41.56 -27.20 0.77
N SER A 209 40.33 -26.75 0.97
CA SER A 209 39.85 -26.27 2.27
C SER A 209 38.60 -27.05 2.61
N SER A 210 38.78 -27.94 3.59
CA SER A 210 37.76 -28.67 4.31
C SER A 210 36.62 -27.76 4.76
N SER A 211 35.40 -28.02 4.29
CA SER A 211 34.18 -27.49 4.89
C SER A 211 33.34 -28.66 5.38
N SER A 212 33.24 -28.75 6.70
CA SER A 212 32.25 -29.55 7.43
C SER A 212 30.86 -29.31 6.85
N MET A 213 30.17 -30.39 6.43
CA MET A 213 28.76 -30.35 6.07
C MET A 213 27.92 -30.19 7.34
N VAL A 214 27.32 -29.02 7.51
CA VAL A 214 26.21 -28.80 8.45
C VAL A 214 24.91 -29.09 7.69
N PRO A 215 23.94 -29.84 8.26
CA PRO A 215 22.70 -30.18 7.57
C PRO A 215 21.88 -28.96 7.18
N LEU A 216 21.37 -28.96 5.94
CA LEU A 216 20.69 -27.86 5.25
C LEU A 216 19.23 -27.64 5.74
N ALA A 217 18.98 -27.66 7.06
CA ALA A 217 17.62 -27.56 7.61
C ALA A 217 17.32 -26.27 8.38
N ASN A 218 18.34 -25.51 8.81
CA ASN A 218 18.14 -24.31 9.65
C ASN A 218 18.93 -23.09 9.15
N ARG A 219 18.77 -22.73 7.87
CA ARG A 219 19.24 -21.42 7.40
C ARG A 219 18.08 -20.43 7.46
N PRO A 220 18.17 -19.34 8.25
CA PRO A 220 17.19 -18.25 8.13
C PRO A 220 17.21 -17.72 6.70
N PRO A 221 16.05 -17.37 6.11
CA PRO A 221 15.99 -16.92 4.73
C PRO A 221 16.89 -15.70 4.53
N SER A 222 17.71 -15.72 3.48
CA SER A 222 18.61 -14.65 3.11
C SER A 222 17.89 -13.31 2.89
N PRO A 223 18.46 -12.16 3.30
CA PRO A 223 17.78 -10.87 3.33
C PRO A 223 17.81 -10.18 1.95
N ARG A 224 17.07 -10.69 0.95
CA ARG A 224 17.03 -10.06 -0.40
C ARG A 224 15.70 -10.14 -1.15
N GLN A 225 14.59 -10.09 -0.43
CA GLN A 225 13.34 -9.56 -0.96
C GLN A 225 12.85 -8.59 0.11
N ARG A 226 12.90 -7.28 -0.15
CA ARG A 226 12.37 -6.28 0.79
C ARG A 226 10.89 -6.60 0.94
N ARG A 227 10.52 -7.30 2.02
CA ARG A 227 9.12 -7.59 2.31
C ARG A 227 8.41 -6.24 2.34
N ILE A 228 7.37 -6.11 1.54
CA ILE A 228 6.54 -4.92 1.55
C ILE A 228 6.00 -4.77 2.98
N SER A 229 6.05 -3.54 3.49
CA SER A 229 5.67 -3.23 4.87
C SER A 229 4.98 -1.87 4.90
N PRO A 230 4.33 -1.49 6.01
CA PRO A 230 3.73 -0.16 6.16
C PRO A 230 4.76 0.96 5.95
N ARG A 231 6.04 0.69 6.26
CA ARG A 231 7.13 1.64 5.99
C ARG A 231 7.30 1.95 4.51
N THR A 232 7.00 1.00 3.61
CA THR A 232 7.03 1.23 2.16
C THR A 232 6.04 2.32 1.77
N ILE A 233 4.81 2.29 2.32
CA ILE A 233 3.79 3.34 2.10
C ILE A 233 4.32 4.67 2.63
N THR A 234 4.81 4.72 3.87
CA THR A 234 5.35 5.98 4.45
C THR A 234 6.55 6.53 3.68
N THR A 235 7.38 5.67 3.08
CA THR A 235 8.51 6.09 2.24
C THR A 235 8.03 6.76 0.95
N MET A 236 6.97 6.22 0.35
CA MET A 236 6.33 6.82 -0.83
C MET A 236 5.69 8.16 -0.49
N LEU A 237 4.93 8.24 0.62
CA LEU A 237 4.36 9.49 1.11
C LEU A 237 5.44 10.54 1.41
N SER A 238 6.56 10.13 2.03
CA SER A 238 7.71 11.01 2.29
C SER A 238 8.33 11.53 1.00
N SER A 239 8.47 10.67 -0.01
CA SER A 239 9.03 11.05 -1.31
C SER A 239 8.14 12.06 -2.02
N LEU A 240 6.82 11.85 -1.98
CA LEU A 240 5.85 12.78 -2.54
C LEU A 240 5.85 14.13 -1.80
N LEU A 241 5.79 14.09 -0.46
CA LEU A 241 5.88 15.29 0.38
C LEU A 241 7.16 16.08 0.09
N PHE A 242 8.30 15.40 -0.02
CA PHE A 242 9.57 16.02 -0.36
C PHE A 242 9.53 16.71 -1.72
N VAL A 243 8.95 16.08 -2.75
CA VAL A 243 8.81 16.68 -4.08
C VAL A 243 7.94 17.93 -4.01
N MET A 244 6.77 17.87 -3.36
CA MET A 244 5.87 19.03 -3.25
C MET A 244 6.53 20.20 -2.49
N GLN A 245 7.27 19.91 -1.41
CA GLN A 245 8.04 20.91 -0.66
C GLN A 245 9.29 21.41 -1.37
N THR A 246 9.82 20.67 -2.36
CA THR A 246 10.97 21.11 -3.14
C THR A 246 10.58 22.19 -4.15
N TYR A 247 9.34 22.13 -4.64
CA TYR A 247 8.77 23.11 -5.56
C TYR A 247 7.94 24.20 -4.86
N ASP A 248 8.02 24.31 -3.53
CA ASP A 248 7.30 25.32 -2.75
C ASP A 248 5.78 25.35 -3.04
N ILE A 249 5.17 24.17 -3.22
CA ILE A 249 3.72 24.06 -3.36
C ILE A 249 3.07 24.52 -2.05
N HIS A 250 1.98 25.28 -2.16
CA HIS A 250 1.27 25.81 -1.00
C HIS A 250 0.87 24.69 -0.02
N PRO A 251 1.06 24.88 1.31
CA PRO A 251 0.75 23.87 2.31
C PRO A 251 -0.68 23.31 2.24
N ASP A 252 -1.66 24.10 1.85
CA ASP A 252 -3.06 23.63 1.73
C ASP A 252 -3.21 22.55 0.66
N PHE A 253 -2.53 22.67 -0.48
CA PHE A 253 -2.53 21.61 -1.49
C PHE A 253 -1.83 20.36 -0.98
N ILE A 254 -0.72 20.53 -0.24
CA ILE A 254 0.01 19.41 0.37
C ILE A 254 -0.89 18.67 1.36
N HIS A 255 -1.56 19.41 2.26
CA HIS A 255 -2.46 18.85 3.26
C HIS A 255 -3.65 18.15 2.60
N TYR A 256 -4.23 18.73 1.55
CA TYR A 256 -5.30 18.11 0.77
C TYR A 256 -4.86 16.78 0.15
N VAL A 257 -3.74 16.76 -0.57
CA VAL A 257 -3.20 15.55 -1.21
C VAL A 257 -2.95 14.47 -0.15
N LEU A 258 -2.30 14.81 0.96
CA LEU A 258 -2.02 13.84 2.02
C LEU A 258 -3.29 13.34 2.71
N ALA A 259 -4.26 14.20 2.99
CA ALA A 259 -5.54 13.80 3.56
C ALA A 259 -6.25 12.78 2.65
N GLN A 260 -6.29 13.05 1.35
CA GLN A 260 -6.91 12.18 0.37
C GLN A 260 -6.22 10.81 0.30
N LEU A 261 -4.88 10.77 0.30
CA LEU A 261 -4.13 9.51 0.27
C LEU A 261 -4.28 8.69 1.56
N LEU A 262 -4.30 9.35 2.73
CA LEU A 262 -4.51 8.67 4.01
C LEU A 262 -5.95 8.14 4.12
N TYR A 263 -6.93 8.91 3.66
CA TYR A 263 -8.32 8.48 3.54
C TYR A 263 -8.47 7.27 2.61
N TYR A 264 -7.82 7.31 1.45
CA TYR A 264 -7.79 6.20 0.50
C TYR A 264 -7.25 4.94 1.16
N VAL A 265 -6.05 5.00 1.77
CA VAL A 265 -5.44 3.87 2.49
C VAL A 265 -6.37 3.33 3.57
N SER A 266 -6.95 4.20 4.39
CA SER A 266 -7.86 3.85 5.47
C SER A 266 -9.08 3.07 4.97
N THR A 267 -9.77 3.63 3.97
CA THR A 267 -11.00 3.10 3.41
C THR A 267 -10.76 1.79 2.68
N GLU A 268 -9.65 1.69 1.96
CA GLU A 268 -9.28 0.50 1.21
C GLU A 268 -8.87 -0.66 2.11
N VAL A 269 -8.16 -0.39 3.22
CA VAL A 269 -7.90 -1.40 4.25
C VAL A 269 -9.20 -1.83 4.93
N PHE A 270 -10.06 -0.88 5.30
CA PHE A 270 -11.38 -1.17 5.87
C PHE A 270 -12.21 -2.09 4.98
N ASN A 271 -12.32 -1.76 3.68
CA ASN A 271 -13.12 -2.49 2.71
C ASN A 271 -12.59 -3.91 2.49
N ARG A 272 -11.27 -4.08 2.39
CA ARG A 272 -10.66 -5.41 2.25
C ARG A 272 -10.89 -6.26 3.50
N MET A 273 -10.78 -5.68 4.69
CA MET A 273 -11.04 -6.40 5.95
C MET A 273 -12.49 -6.90 6.04
N ILE A 274 -13.48 -6.03 5.82
CA ILE A 274 -14.89 -6.42 5.97
C ILE A 274 -15.36 -7.41 4.89
N SER A 275 -14.72 -7.36 3.71
CA SER A 275 -15.02 -8.26 2.60
C SER A 275 -14.47 -9.66 2.85
N ASN A 276 -13.28 -9.78 3.43
CA ASN A 276 -12.59 -11.06 3.60
C ASN A 276 -12.73 -11.61 5.03
N LYS A 277 -13.56 -12.65 5.20
CA LYS A 277 -13.76 -13.33 6.49
C LYS A 277 -12.48 -13.86 7.13
N LYS A 278 -11.42 -14.14 6.36
CA LYS A 278 -10.13 -14.60 6.91
C LYS A 278 -9.41 -13.51 7.70
N LEU A 279 -9.72 -12.24 7.42
CA LEU A 279 -9.12 -11.09 8.08
C LEU A 279 -9.89 -10.65 9.33
N LEU A 280 -11.08 -11.22 9.58
CA LEU A 280 -11.95 -10.86 10.70
C LEU A 280 -11.62 -11.74 11.91
N SER A 281 -10.50 -11.45 12.56
CA SER A 281 -10.10 -12.06 13.84
C SER A 281 -9.41 -11.02 14.73
N ARG A 282 -9.33 -11.31 16.04
CA ARG A 282 -8.66 -10.44 17.01
C ARG A 282 -7.18 -10.25 16.70
N SER A 283 -6.46 -11.34 16.43
CA SER A 283 -5.03 -11.30 16.06
C SER A 283 -4.82 -10.43 14.83
N LYS A 284 -5.67 -10.59 13.80
CA LYS A 284 -5.55 -9.78 12.59
C LYS A 284 -5.85 -8.31 12.83
N ALA A 285 -6.84 -8.01 13.66
CA ALA A 285 -7.16 -6.64 14.04
C ALA A 285 -6.01 -5.97 14.81
N LEU A 286 -5.35 -6.69 15.72
CA LEU A 286 -4.17 -6.20 16.43
C LEU A 286 -3.00 -5.91 15.48
N GLN A 287 -2.72 -6.84 14.56
CA GLN A 287 -1.69 -6.70 13.54
C GLN A 287 -1.94 -5.47 12.65
N THR A 288 -3.15 -5.32 12.11
CA THR A 288 -3.50 -4.17 11.28
C THR A 288 -3.44 -2.86 12.08
N ARG A 289 -3.77 -2.88 13.38
CA ARG A 289 -3.63 -1.70 14.26
C ARG A 289 -2.18 -1.27 14.46
N LEU A 290 -1.25 -2.22 14.61
CA LEU A 290 0.20 -1.96 14.68
C LEU A 290 0.75 -1.45 13.35
N ASN A 291 0.29 -2.02 12.23
CA ASN A 291 0.67 -1.54 10.91
C ASN A 291 0.19 -0.10 10.67
N LEU A 292 -1.03 0.21 11.11
CA LEU A 292 -1.62 1.55 11.05
C LEU A 292 -0.88 2.57 11.92
N SER A 293 -0.36 2.15 13.09
CA SER A 293 0.37 3.07 13.97
C SER A 293 1.64 3.62 13.32
N ILE A 294 2.27 2.87 12.40
CA ILE A 294 3.42 3.35 11.62
C ILE A 294 3.03 4.55 10.75
N LEU A 295 1.81 4.55 10.18
CA LEU A 295 1.30 5.67 9.39
C LEU A 295 0.92 6.84 10.29
N GLU A 296 0.31 6.59 11.46
CA GLU A 296 0.02 7.62 12.46
C GLU A 296 1.31 8.29 12.97
N ASP A 297 2.34 7.50 13.27
CA ASP A 297 3.66 8.01 13.67
C ASP A 297 4.29 8.86 12.58
N TRP A 298 4.16 8.44 11.31
CA TRP A 298 4.67 9.22 10.19
C TRP A 298 4.02 10.61 10.09
N ILE A 299 2.72 10.73 10.35
CA ILE A 299 2.01 12.03 10.39
C ILE A 299 2.63 12.94 11.47
N ARG A 300 2.84 12.40 12.67
CA ARG A 300 3.45 13.14 13.80
C ARG A 300 4.88 13.59 13.49
N LEU A 301 5.70 12.69 12.95
CA LEU A 301 7.11 12.96 12.65
C LEU A 301 7.31 14.04 11.59
N ASN A 302 6.35 14.22 10.69
CA ASN A 302 6.38 15.26 9.66
C ASN A 302 5.69 16.57 10.10
N ASN A 303 5.28 16.70 11.37
CA ASN A 303 4.57 17.87 11.91
C ASN A 303 3.32 18.25 11.11
N LEU A 304 2.60 17.26 10.58
CA LEU A 304 1.40 17.49 9.80
C LEU A 304 0.18 17.77 10.70
N PRO A 305 -0.89 18.39 10.18
CA PRO A 305 -2.08 18.69 10.97
C PRO A 305 -2.68 17.44 11.62
N SER A 306 -3.05 17.54 12.90
CA SER A 306 -3.62 16.42 13.66
C SER A 306 -4.93 15.88 13.06
N LYS A 307 -5.70 16.72 12.36
CA LYS A 307 -6.91 16.33 11.62
C LYS A 307 -6.69 15.22 10.59
N LEU A 308 -5.44 14.99 10.16
CA LEU A 308 -5.12 13.87 9.27
C LEU A 308 -5.29 12.51 9.95
N HIS A 309 -5.20 12.44 11.27
CA HIS A 309 -5.49 11.21 12.02
C HIS A 309 -6.96 10.80 11.92
N ASP A 310 -7.86 11.77 11.78
CA ASP A 310 -9.31 11.52 11.72
C ASP A 310 -9.69 10.67 10.49
N GLN A 311 -8.85 10.67 9.44
CA GLN A 311 -9.03 9.82 8.25
C GLN A 311 -9.00 8.32 8.59
N PHE A 312 -8.35 7.95 9.70
CA PHE A 312 -8.27 6.57 10.18
C PHE A 312 -9.40 6.18 11.12
N ALA A 313 -10.24 7.12 11.57
CA ALA A 313 -11.22 6.87 12.63
C ALA A 313 -12.19 5.70 12.31
N PRO A 314 -12.76 5.56 11.10
CA PRO A 314 -13.63 4.42 10.79
C PRO A 314 -12.89 3.08 10.84
N LEU A 315 -11.64 3.03 10.35
CA LEU A 315 -10.80 1.84 10.40
C LEU A 315 -10.43 1.49 11.86
N VAL A 316 -10.06 2.48 12.66
CA VAL A 316 -9.75 2.28 14.08
C VAL A 316 -10.96 1.71 14.82
N GLN A 317 -12.17 2.20 14.56
CA GLN A 317 -13.40 1.66 15.16
C GLN A 317 -13.68 0.21 14.71
N LEU A 318 -13.45 -0.13 13.43
CA LEU A 318 -13.56 -1.52 12.95
C LEU A 318 -12.56 -2.44 13.67
N LEU A 319 -11.31 -2.00 13.81
CA LEU A 319 -10.27 -2.78 14.50
C LEU A 319 -10.59 -2.93 15.99
N GLN A 320 -11.12 -1.89 16.63
CA GLN A 320 -11.57 -1.94 18.01
C GLN A 320 -12.73 -2.92 18.18
N LEU A 321 -13.73 -2.87 17.28
CA LEU A 321 -14.85 -3.82 17.27
C LEU A 321 -14.34 -5.26 17.25
N LEU A 322 -13.44 -5.58 16.32
CA LEU A 322 -12.86 -6.92 16.20
C LEU A 322 -12.12 -7.39 17.47
N GLN A 323 -11.48 -6.48 18.21
CA GLN A 323 -10.75 -6.81 19.43
C GLN A 323 -11.65 -7.02 20.64
N VAL A 324 -12.83 -6.38 20.69
CA VAL A 324 -13.74 -6.47 21.83
C VAL A 324 -14.82 -7.54 21.68
N LEU A 325 -15.02 -8.10 20.47
CA LEU A 325 -16.07 -9.11 20.20
C LEU A 325 -15.96 -10.34 21.10
N SER A 326 -14.75 -10.84 21.36
CA SER A 326 -14.53 -12.00 22.23
C SER A 326 -14.55 -11.68 23.72
N LEU A 327 -14.72 -10.40 24.09
CA LEU A 327 -14.73 -9.92 25.48
C LEU A 327 -16.13 -9.52 25.95
N GLN A 328 -17.17 -9.72 25.13
CA GLN A 328 -18.53 -9.33 25.48
C GLN A 328 -19.22 -10.46 26.27
N GLU A 329 -19.47 -10.21 27.55
CA GLU A 329 -20.18 -11.13 28.43
C GLU A 329 -21.70 -10.83 28.43
N ASP A 330 -22.07 -9.55 28.43
CA ASP A 330 -23.45 -9.09 28.65
C ASP A 330 -24.00 -8.21 27.52
N PHE A 331 -25.28 -8.41 27.16
CA PHE A 331 -25.96 -7.64 26.12
C PHE A 331 -26.04 -6.12 26.39
N PRO A 332 -26.34 -5.63 27.62
CA PRO A 332 -26.32 -4.19 27.90
C PRO A 332 -24.94 -3.55 27.66
N THR A 333 -23.87 -4.20 28.14
CA THR A 333 -22.48 -3.76 27.95
C THR A 333 -22.10 -3.74 26.47
N TRP A 334 -22.61 -4.69 25.69
CA TRP A 334 -22.44 -4.70 24.25
C TRP A 334 -23.11 -3.50 23.57
N ILE A 335 -24.35 -3.17 23.95
CA ILE A 335 -25.06 -2.00 23.41
C ILE A 335 -24.31 -0.70 23.76
N GLU A 336 -23.79 -0.57 24.98
CA GLU A 336 -22.96 0.58 25.36
C GLU A 336 -21.65 0.67 24.56
N THR A 337 -21.03 -0.47 24.27
CA THR A 337 -19.82 -0.53 23.43
C THR A 337 -20.12 -0.12 22.00
N LEU A 338 -21.22 -0.61 21.41
CA LEU A 338 -21.65 -0.21 20.07
C LEU A 338 -22.00 1.28 19.97
N LYS A 339 -22.57 1.87 21.03
CA LYS A 339 -22.82 3.32 21.07
C LYS A 339 -21.53 4.15 20.97
N LYS A 340 -20.37 3.62 21.36
CA LYS A 340 -19.07 4.30 21.23
C LYS A 340 -18.45 4.14 19.83
N LEU A 341 -19.02 3.28 18.98
CA LEU A 341 -18.54 2.97 17.62
C LEU A 341 -19.43 3.64 16.57
N GLU A 342 -19.62 4.95 16.70
CA GLU A 342 -20.59 5.75 15.93
C GLU A 342 -20.31 5.84 14.41
N LEU A 343 -19.08 5.55 13.98
CA LEU A 343 -18.69 5.62 12.57
C LEU A 343 -18.97 4.31 11.81
N LEU A 344 -19.38 3.25 12.51
CA LEU A 344 -19.74 1.98 11.90
C LEU A 344 -21.25 1.90 11.70
N ASN A 345 -21.68 1.66 10.47
CA ASN A 345 -23.10 1.49 10.20
C ASN A 345 -23.61 0.10 10.66
N PRO A 346 -24.91 -0.07 10.96
CA PRO A 346 -25.45 -1.33 11.47
C PRO A 346 -25.21 -2.53 10.55
N THR A 347 -25.20 -2.31 9.23
CA THR A 347 -24.94 -3.35 8.23
C THR A 347 -23.49 -3.85 8.30
N GLN A 348 -22.53 -2.94 8.48
CA GLN A 348 -21.12 -3.25 8.68
C GLN A 348 -20.92 -4.02 9.98
N VAL A 349 -21.53 -3.57 11.08
CA VAL A 349 -21.46 -4.27 12.37
C VAL A 349 -22.02 -5.69 12.25
N LYS A 350 -23.22 -5.85 11.68
CA LYS A 350 -23.83 -7.17 11.45
C LYS A 350 -22.93 -8.07 10.60
N ARG A 351 -22.32 -7.53 9.54
CA ARG A 351 -21.39 -8.26 8.69
C ARG A 351 -20.15 -8.73 9.46
N VAL A 352 -19.56 -7.86 10.27
CA VAL A 352 -18.38 -8.17 11.08
C VAL A 352 -18.70 -9.24 12.12
N VAL A 353 -19.76 -9.06 12.91
CA VAL A 353 -20.18 -10.01 13.95
C VAL A 353 -20.49 -11.39 13.37
N SER A 354 -21.22 -11.45 12.26
CA SER A 354 -21.61 -12.73 11.64
C SER A 354 -20.46 -13.48 10.97
N ALA A 355 -19.40 -12.79 10.58
CA ALA A 355 -18.27 -13.36 9.85
C ALA A 355 -16.98 -13.46 10.68
N TYR A 356 -17.02 -13.01 11.94
CA TYR A 356 -15.91 -13.07 12.86
C TYR A 356 -15.46 -14.51 13.10
N ARG A 357 -14.15 -14.73 13.06
CA ARG A 357 -13.54 -16.04 13.32
C ARG A 357 -12.95 -16.05 14.72
N PHE A 358 -13.60 -16.80 15.61
CA PHE A 358 -13.11 -17.02 16.96
C PHE A 358 -11.82 -17.85 16.94
N GLU A 359 -10.82 -17.32 17.63
CA GLU A 359 -9.55 -18.01 17.86
C GLU A 359 -9.74 -19.05 18.98
N VAL A 360 -8.91 -20.10 19.02
CA VAL A 360 -9.10 -21.21 19.98
C VAL A 360 -9.09 -20.75 21.44
N ASN A 361 -8.47 -19.61 21.74
CA ASN A 361 -8.39 -19.03 23.09
C ASN A 361 -9.56 -18.07 23.43
N GLU A 362 -10.58 -17.96 22.58
CA GLU A 362 -11.70 -17.04 22.76
C GLU A 362 -12.99 -17.75 23.18
N TYR A 363 -13.77 -17.15 24.07
CA TYR A 363 -15.08 -17.69 24.44
C TYR A 363 -16.16 -17.11 23.54
N ARG A 364 -17.09 -17.97 23.08
CA ARG A 364 -18.27 -17.55 22.36
C ARG A 364 -19.42 -17.37 23.35
N ALA A 365 -20.06 -16.19 23.34
CA ALA A 365 -21.19 -15.89 24.21
C ALA A 365 -22.44 -16.73 23.88
N ASP A 366 -22.61 -17.14 22.62
CA ASP A 366 -23.49 -18.26 22.28
C ASP A 366 -22.78 -19.54 22.72
N GLY A 367 -23.28 -20.20 23.77
CA GLY A 367 -22.65 -21.32 24.47
C GLY A 367 -22.12 -22.48 23.59
N PRO A 368 -21.51 -23.51 24.21
CA PRO A 368 -20.77 -24.55 23.50
C PRO A 368 -21.63 -25.12 22.36
N SER A 369 -21.08 -25.11 21.15
CA SER A 369 -21.69 -25.82 20.02
C SER A 369 -21.89 -27.26 20.47
N ALA A 370 -23.14 -27.71 20.51
CA ALA A 370 -23.61 -29.02 21.00
C ALA A 370 -22.75 -30.20 20.53
N ASN A 371 -21.63 -30.39 21.23
CA ASN A 371 -20.67 -31.48 21.08
C ASN A 371 -19.69 -31.42 22.27
N ASP A 372 -20.23 -31.21 23.48
CA ASP A 372 -19.60 -31.77 24.66
C ASP A 372 -19.65 -33.30 24.48
N GLY A 373 -18.49 -33.88 24.16
CA GLY A 373 -18.31 -35.31 24.26
C GLY A 373 -18.60 -35.76 25.69
N PRO A 374 -19.07 -37.00 25.90
CA PRO A 374 -19.48 -37.43 27.22
C PRO A 374 -18.26 -37.43 28.14
N GLU A 375 -18.36 -36.70 29.26
CA GLU A 375 -17.56 -37.00 30.44
C GLU A 375 -17.95 -38.39 30.92
N THR A 376 -17.09 -39.37 30.64
CA THR A 376 -16.58 -40.45 31.52
C THR A 376 -16.10 -41.66 30.70
#